data_AF-A0A6N6S2U6-F1
#
_entry.id   AF-A0A6N6S2U6-F1
#
_cell.length_a   1.000
_cell.length_b   1.000
_cell.length_c   1.000
_cell.angle_alpha   90.00
_cell.angle_beta   90.00
_cell.angle_gamma   90.00
#
_symmetry.space_group_name_H-M   'P 1'
#
loop_
_entity.id
_entity.type
_entity.pdbx_description
1 polymer ?
#
loop_
_entity_poly.entity_id
_entity_poly.type
_entity_poly.pdbx_seq_one_letter_code
_entity_poly.pdbx_strand_id
1 'polypeptide(L)'
;MTTWIIDNLLRKVIESMKSTLRWSLLAISLVHLPPLVVSDVEVGSTFVDFNLEDPHGKKYSQPYLQDKITLVVLQSKTTLQEAIRCKTELKKTIRDNPLVQMISIMDLRKRPALIPKGVLKSKISAQDQTSKDIPFLLDWDGAVTKALGGVDNKCKILVIDPALKVVYHQEYHKPPIDVEIKSLITRLSGEQK
;
A
#
# COMPACT_ATOMS: atom_id res chain seq x y z
N MET A 1 -56.94 41.27 26.15
CA MET A 1 -55.58 41.52 26.70
C MET A 1 -55.02 40.21 27.30
N THR A 2 -55.02 39.12 26.53
CA THR A 2 -54.73 37.75 27.04
C THR A 2 -53.92 36.92 26.03
N THR A 3 -53.91 37.28 24.75
CA THR A 3 -53.16 36.60 23.68
C THR A 3 -51.66 36.88 23.72
N TRP A 4 -51.24 38.07 24.14
CA TRP A 4 -49.83 38.48 24.15
C TRP A 4 -48.97 37.74 25.20
N ILE A 5 -49.58 37.35 26.34
CA ILE A 5 -48.87 36.65 27.42
C ILE A 5 -48.59 35.20 27.02
N ILE A 6 -49.52 34.56 26.32
CA ILE A 6 -49.42 33.16 25.88
C ILE A 6 -48.33 33.02 24.81
N ASP A 7 -48.27 33.95 23.85
CA ASP A 7 -47.23 33.94 22.79
C ASP A 7 -45.81 34.12 23.35
N ASN A 8 -45.66 34.94 24.40
CA ASN A 8 -44.35 35.21 24.98
C ASN A 8 -43.86 34.03 25.86
N LEU A 9 -44.80 33.29 26.50
CA LEU A 9 -44.48 32.06 27.24
C LEU A 9 -44.11 30.92 26.29
N LEU A 10 -44.87 30.72 25.21
CA LEU A 10 -44.56 29.70 24.19
C LEU A 10 -43.20 29.96 23.53
N ARG A 11 -42.85 31.21 23.24
CA ARG A 11 -41.56 31.56 22.64
C ARG A 11 -40.39 31.25 23.57
N LYS A 12 -40.51 31.54 24.87
CA LYS A 12 -39.50 31.19 25.88
C LYS A 12 -39.33 29.68 26.09
N VAL A 13 -40.42 28.92 26.05
CA VAL A 13 -40.36 27.44 26.13
C VAL A 13 -39.68 26.85 24.90
N ILE A 14 -39.99 27.35 23.70
CA ILE A 14 -39.36 26.91 22.44
C ILE A 14 -37.87 27.24 22.39
N GLU A 15 -37.45 28.42 22.87
CA GLU A 15 -36.03 28.79 22.96
C GLU A 15 -35.27 27.97 24.01
N SER A 16 -35.90 27.67 25.14
CA SER A 16 -35.34 26.80 26.18
C SER A 16 -35.15 25.37 25.65
N MET A 17 -36.13 24.82 24.93
CA MET A 17 -36.04 23.48 24.34
C MET A 17 -34.96 23.38 23.25
N LYS A 18 -34.75 24.43 22.43
CA LYS A 18 -33.69 24.48 21.40
C LYS A 18 -32.27 24.52 22.00
N SER A 19 -32.12 25.11 23.18
CA SER A 19 -30.86 25.16 23.92
C SER A 19 -30.46 23.77 24.44
N THR A 20 -31.37 23.07 25.13
CA THR A 20 -31.11 21.73 25.66
C THR A 20 -30.86 20.67 24.58
N LEU A 21 -31.49 20.79 23.40
CA LEU A 21 -31.26 19.87 22.27
C LEU A 21 -29.91 20.09 21.58
N ARG A 22 -29.36 21.31 21.63
CA ARG A 22 -28.06 21.64 21.02
C ARG A 22 -26.87 21.16 21.84
N TRP A 23 -27.00 21.12 23.16
CA TRP A 23 -25.90 20.66 24.04
C TRP A 23 -25.87 19.13 24.23
N SER A 24 -26.99 18.43 24.00
CA SER A 24 -27.04 16.97 24.08
C SER A 24 -26.49 16.24 22.84
N LEU A 25 -26.24 16.97 21.73
CA LEU A 25 -25.58 16.42 20.53
C LEU A 25 -24.05 16.55 20.53
N LEU A 26 -23.46 17.20 21.53
CA LEU A 26 -22.01 17.36 21.66
C LEU A 26 -21.36 16.39 22.66
N ALA A 27 -22.16 15.59 23.36
CA ALA A 27 -21.67 14.62 24.33
C ALA A 27 -21.88 13.20 23.80
N ILE A 28 -20.77 12.45 23.70
CA ILE A 28 -20.72 10.99 23.53
C ILE A 28 -20.84 10.51 22.07
N SER A 29 -19.80 10.82 21.30
CA SER A 29 -19.24 9.83 20.37
C SER A 29 -17.73 9.91 20.42
N LEU A 30 -17.17 9.75 21.64
CA LEU A 30 -15.81 9.25 21.80
C LEU A 30 -15.82 7.77 21.39
N VAL A 31 -16.02 7.52 20.09
CA VAL A 31 -15.76 6.22 19.50
C VAL A 31 -14.27 6.05 19.66
N HIS A 32 -13.86 5.28 20.66
CA HIS A 32 -12.55 4.63 20.66
C HIS A 32 -12.53 3.73 19.43
N LEU A 33 -12.25 4.34 18.28
CA LEU A 33 -11.75 3.61 17.13
C LEU A 33 -10.53 2.87 17.68
N PRO A 34 -10.52 1.53 17.69
CA PRO A 34 -9.29 0.82 17.97
C PRO A 34 -8.25 1.42 17.03
N PRO A 35 -7.01 1.68 17.51
CA PRO A 35 -5.96 2.11 16.59
C PRO A 35 -6.01 1.13 15.42
N LEU A 36 -6.16 1.68 14.21
CA LEU A 36 -6.03 0.91 12.98
C LEU A 36 -4.63 0.33 13.03
N VAL A 37 -4.51 -0.89 13.57
CA VAL A 37 -3.28 -1.66 13.55
C VAL A 37 -3.12 -2.00 12.08
N VAL A 38 -2.37 -1.14 11.38
CA VAL A 38 -1.79 -1.49 10.09
C VAL A 38 -0.84 -2.62 10.43
N SER A 39 -1.28 -3.86 10.23
CA SER A 39 -0.42 -5.03 10.41
C SER A 39 0.74 -4.89 9.44
N ASP A 40 1.89 -4.50 9.98
CA ASP A 40 3.13 -4.58 9.25
C ASP A 40 3.50 -6.06 9.08
N VAL A 41 4.18 -6.39 7.99
CA VAL A 41 4.64 -7.75 7.75
C VAL A 41 5.85 -8.01 8.64
N GLU A 42 5.84 -9.13 9.37
CA GLU A 42 6.92 -9.45 10.31
C GLU A 42 8.16 -10.00 9.58
N VAL A 43 9.35 -9.50 9.93
CA VAL A 43 10.61 -10.10 9.46
C VAL A 43 10.73 -11.53 9.99
N GLY A 44 11.04 -12.48 9.10
CA GLY A 44 11.06 -13.92 9.36
C GLY A 44 9.76 -14.65 8.98
N SER A 45 8.68 -13.91 8.68
CA SER A 45 7.44 -14.51 8.21
C SER A 45 7.65 -15.12 6.82
N THR A 46 6.89 -16.18 6.53
CA THR A 46 6.79 -16.69 5.16
C THR A 46 6.07 -15.65 4.30
N PHE A 47 6.53 -15.45 3.07
CA PHE A 47 5.89 -14.59 2.09
C PHE A 47 4.48 -15.13 1.79
N VAL A 48 3.55 -14.23 1.49
CA VAL A 48 2.16 -14.60 1.19
C VAL A 48 2.09 -15.35 -0.14
N ASP A 49 1.25 -16.38 -0.23
CA ASP A 49 0.92 -16.99 -1.50
C ASP A 49 0.12 -16.02 -2.38
N PHE A 50 0.33 -16.06 -3.68
CA PHE A 50 -0.37 -15.18 -4.61
C PHE A 50 -0.56 -15.80 -5.99
N ASN A 51 -1.56 -15.29 -6.70
CA ASN A 51 -1.76 -15.52 -8.12
C ASN A 51 -2.23 -14.22 -8.76
N LEU A 52 -1.29 -13.46 -9.30
CA LEU A 52 -1.51 -12.13 -9.85
C LEU A 52 -1.17 -12.09 -11.33
N GLU A 53 -1.76 -11.16 -12.05
CA GLU A 53 -1.47 -10.93 -13.46
C GLU A 53 -0.76 -9.59 -13.67
N ASP A 54 -0.03 -9.48 -14.78
CA ASP A 54 0.49 -8.21 -15.25
C ASP A 54 -0.52 -7.47 -16.17
N PRO A 55 -0.23 -6.22 -16.60
CA PRO A 55 -1.08 -5.50 -17.55
C PRO A 55 -1.31 -6.21 -18.88
N HIS A 56 -0.47 -7.17 -19.26
CA HIS A 56 -0.57 -7.95 -20.49
C HIS A 56 -1.29 -9.29 -20.29
N GLY A 57 -1.70 -9.60 -19.06
CA GLY A 57 -2.44 -10.83 -18.71
C GLY A 57 -1.54 -12.04 -18.44
N LYS A 58 -0.21 -11.87 -18.40
CA LYS A 58 0.69 -12.94 -17.96
C LYS A 58 0.54 -13.13 -16.46
N LYS A 59 0.38 -14.38 -16.03
CA LYS A 59 0.18 -14.75 -14.63
C LYS A 59 1.51 -15.06 -13.94
N TYR A 60 1.58 -14.70 -12.66
CA TYR A 60 2.69 -14.94 -11.76
C TYR A 60 2.14 -15.48 -10.45
N SER A 61 2.88 -16.38 -9.83
CA SER A 61 2.54 -16.97 -8.53
C SER A 61 3.77 -17.04 -7.63
N GLN A 62 3.56 -17.31 -6.34
CA GLN A 62 4.66 -17.37 -5.36
C GLN A 62 5.84 -18.27 -5.76
N PRO A 63 5.66 -19.44 -6.41
CA PRO A 63 6.77 -20.25 -6.90
C PRO A 63 7.75 -19.52 -7.83
N TYR A 64 7.31 -18.46 -8.52
CA TYR A 64 8.19 -17.60 -9.32
C TYR A 64 9.30 -16.92 -8.48
N LEU A 65 9.14 -16.86 -7.16
CA LEU A 65 10.09 -16.21 -6.25
C LEU A 65 11.13 -17.16 -5.65
N GLN A 66 10.96 -18.47 -5.84
CA GLN A 66 11.84 -19.48 -5.26
C GLN A 66 13.27 -19.37 -5.83
N ASP A 67 14.24 -19.75 -5.01
CA ASP A 67 15.67 -19.81 -5.37
C ASP A 67 16.30 -18.48 -5.79
N LYS A 68 15.60 -17.35 -5.56
CA LYS A 68 16.06 -16.00 -5.87
C LYS A 68 15.88 -15.08 -4.66
N ILE A 69 16.83 -14.17 -4.50
CA ILE A 69 16.62 -13.00 -3.63
C ILE A 69 15.66 -12.09 -4.38
N THR A 70 14.47 -11.85 -3.85
CA THR A 70 13.45 -11.04 -4.54
C THR A 70 13.26 -9.71 -3.83
N LEU A 71 13.47 -8.62 -4.57
CA LEU A 71 13.03 -7.28 -4.17
C LEU A 71 11.57 -7.08 -4.58
N VAL A 72 10.69 -6.88 -3.61
CA VAL A 72 9.26 -6.61 -3.86
C VAL A 72 8.99 -5.13 -3.60
N VAL A 73 8.50 -4.42 -4.62
CA VAL A 73 8.07 -3.02 -4.48
C VAL A 73 6.55 -2.96 -4.47
N LEU A 74 5.97 -2.71 -3.29
CA LEU A 74 4.56 -2.42 -3.11
C LEU A 74 4.30 -0.94 -3.37
N GLN A 75 3.24 -0.68 -4.13
CA GLN A 75 2.84 0.65 -4.54
C GLN A 75 1.32 0.69 -4.74
N SER A 76 0.81 1.89 -5.01
CA SER A 76 -0.56 2.11 -5.42
C SER A 76 -0.60 2.98 -6.67
N LYS A 77 -1.80 3.28 -7.14
CA LYS A 77 -1.99 4.29 -8.18
C LYS A 77 -1.46 5.68 -7.78
N THR A 78 -1.55 6.05 -6.51
CA THR A 78 -1.14 7.39 -6.06
C THR A 78 0.38 7.51 -5.91
N THR A 79 1.07 6.41 -5.65
CA THR A 79 2.53 6.37 -5.47
C THR A 79 3.30 5.95 -6.73
N LEU A 80 2.64 5.79 -7.88
CA LEU A 80 3.25 5.27 -9.10
C LEU A 80 4.56 5.97 -9.49
N GLN A 81 4.61 7.31 -9.48
CA GLN A 81 5.82 8.05 -9.85
C GLN A 81 6.95 7.87 -8.83
N GLU A 82 6.61 7.78 -7.55
CA GLU A 82 7.56 7.52 -6.48
C GLU A 82 8.13 6.09 -6.59
N ALA A 83 7.27 5.12 -6.87
CA ALA A 83 7.66 3.74 -7.09
C ALA A 83 8.51 3.54 -8.36
N ILE A 84 8.26 4.30 -9.44
CA ILE A 84 9.13 4.32 -10.63
C ILE A 84 10.55 4.77 -10.25
N ARG A 85 10.69 5.83 -9.45
CA ARG A 85 11.99 6.29 -8.94
C ARG A 85 12.64 5.23 -8.06
N CYS A 86 11.87 4.68 -7.10
CA CYS A 86 12.33 3.62 -6.22
C CYS A 86 12.90 2.41 -6.99
N LYS A 87 12.14 1.89 -7.97
CA LYS A 87 12.57 0.76 -8.81
C LYS A 87 13.79 1.09 -9.64
N THR A 88 13.87 2.30 -10.18
CA THR A 88 15.03 2.75 -10.96
C THR A 88 16.29 2.75 -10.11
N GLU A 89 16.23 3.25 -8.87
CA GLU A 89 17.36 3.22 -7.94
C GLU A 89 17.72 1.80 -7.51
N LEU A 90 16.74 0.97 -7.11
CA LEU A 90 16.98 -0.42 -6.78
C LEU A 90 17.64 -1.19 -7.92
N LYS A 91 17.19 -0.96 -9.17
CA LYS A 91 17.74 -1.64 -10.35
C LYS A 91 19.21 -1.30 -10.59
N LYS A 92 19.64 -0.08 -10.26
CA LYS A 92 21.07 0.29 -10.31
C LYS A 92 21.88 -0.47 -9.26
N THR A 93 21.33 -0.66 -8.06
CA THR A 93 22.00 -1.36 -6.94
C THR A 93 22.21 -2.84 -7.22
N ILE A 94 21.26 -3.48 -7.90
CA ILE A 94 21.31 -4.93 -8.18
C ILE A 94 21.81 -5.28 -9.57
N ARG A 95 22.27 -4.26 -10.31
CA ARG A 95 22.72 -4.42 -11.70
C ARG A 95 23.78 -5.52 -11.74
N ASP A 96 23.59 -6.49 -12.63
CA ASP A 96 24.51 -7.60 -12.90
C ASP A 96 24.57 -8.73 -11.85
N ASN A 97 23.69 -8.75 -10.84
CA ASN A 97 23.58 -9.90 -9.92
C ASN A 97 22.50 -10.91 -10.39
N PRO A 98 22.86 -12.10 -10.90
CA PRO A 98 21.91 -13.08 -11.43
C PRO A 98 21.08 -13.79 -10.34
N LEU A 99 21.46 -13.66 -9.06
CA LEU A 99 20.74 -14.23 -7.92
C LEU A 99 19.59 -13.34 -7.45
N VAL A 100 19.55 -12.08 -7.88
CA VAL A 100 18.56 -11.10 -7.46
C VAL A 100 17.56 -10.85 -8.58
N GLN A 101 16.28 -10.84 -8.22
CA GLN A 101 15.21 -10.39 -9.10
C GLN A 101 14.37 -9.31 -8.42
N MET A 102 13.53 -8.64 -9.20
CA MET A 102 12.63 -7.62 -8.69
C MET A 102 11.23 -7.84 -9.25
N ILE A 103 10.22 -7.66 -8.41
CA ILE A 103 8.82 -7.55 -8.82
C ILE A 103 8.22 -6.28 -8.25
N SER A 104 7.15 -5.82 -8.87
CA SER A 104 6.36 -4.71 -8.37
C SER A 104 4.90 -5.13 -8.25
N ILE A 105 4.23 -4.77 -7.17
CA ILE A 105 2.82 -5.10 -6.94
C ILE A 105 2.05 -3.80 -6.73
N MET A 106 1.07 -3.52 -7.58
CA MET A 106 0.18 -2.37 -7.42
C MET A 106 -1.13 -2.76 -6.74
N ASP A 107 -1.41 -2.11 -5.61
CA ASP A 107 -2.72 -2.11 -4.96
C ASP A 107 -3.75 -1.36 -5.82
N LEU A 108 -4.82 -2.07 -6.18
CA LEU A 108 -5.91 -1.54 -6.99
C LEU A 108 -7.26 -1.56 -6.26
N ARG A 109 -7.27 -1.66 -4.92
CA ARG A 109 -8.49 -1.56 -4.09
C ARG A 109 -9.25 -0.27 -4.32
N LYS A 110 -8.52 0.84 -4.46
CA LYS A 110 -9.10 2.17 -4.69
C LYS A 110 -9.20 2.54 -6.18
N ARG A 111 -9.28 1.55 -7.07
CA ARG A 111 -9.53 1.84 -8.48
C ARG A 111 -10.89 2.52 -8.66
N PRO A 112 -11.03 3.45 -9.61
CA PRO A 112 -12.34 4.01 -9.94
C PRO A 112 -13.30 2.92 -10.44
N ALA A 113 -14.49 2.81 -9.83
CA ALA A 113 -15.45 1.74 -10.14
C ALA A 113 -15.95 1.76 -11.60
N LEU A 114 -16.03 2.95 -12.21
CA LEU A 114 -16.56 3.15 -13.56
C LEU A 114 -15.51 3.02 -14.67
N ILE A 115 -14.24 2.79 -14.33
CA ILE A 115 -13.16 2.67 -15.33
C ILE A 115 -12.94 1.18 -15.63
N PRO A 116 -13.14 0.73 -16.89
CA PRO A 116 -12.90 -0.66 -17.25
C PRO A 116 -11.46 -1.10 -16.96
N LYS A 117 -11.28 -2.36 -16.52
CA LYS A 117 -9.96 -2.91 -16.19
C LYS A 117 -8.95 -2.76 -17.33
N GLY A 118 -9.36 -3.01 -18.57
CA GLY A 118 -8.49 -2.88 -19.75
C GLY A 118 -7.95 -1.46 -19.95
N VAL A 119 -8.78 -0.44 -19.73
CA VAL A 119 -8.37 0.97 -19.80
C VAL A 119 -7.33 1.26 -18.70
N LEU A 120 -7.56 0.75 -17.49
CA LEU A 120 -6.62 0.94 -16.39
C LEU A 120 -5.28 0.23 -16.63
N LYS A 121 -5.31 -1.02 -17.12
CA LYS A 121 -4.11 -1.79 -17.52
C LYS A 121 -3.27 -1.02 -18.55
N SER A 122 -3.91 -0.53 -19.61
CA SER A 122 -3.25 0.25 -20.66
C SER A 122 -2.62 1.53 -20.11
N LYS A 123 -3.35 2.27 -19.27
CA LYS A 123 -2.83 3.50 -18.66
C LYS A 123 -1.64 3.26 -17.74
N ILE A 124 -1.70 2.22 -16.91
CA ILE A 124 -0.60 1.86 -16.00
C ILE A 124 0.64 1.46 -16.81
N SER A 125 0.48 0.57 -17.79
CA SER A 125 1.56 0.10 -18.66
C SER A 125 2.23 1.25 -19.42
N ALA A 126 1.45 2.24 -19.89
CA ALA A 126 2.00 3.40 -20.57
C ALA A 126 2.77 4.35 -19.64
N GLN A 127 2.39 4.43 -18.36
CA GLN A 127 3.01 5.33 -17.39
C GLN A 127 4.26 4.75 -16.72
N ASP A 128 4.32 3.43 -16.59
CA ASP A 128 5.43 2.75 -15.92
C ASP A 128 6.44 2.18 -16.92
N GLN A 129 7.47 2.96 -17.23
CA GLN A 129 8.52 2.53 -18.15
C GLN A 129 9.35 1.35 -17.62
N THR A 130 9.36 1.10 -16.30
CA THR A 130 10.12 0.01 -15.68
C THR A 130 9.44 -1.34 -15.87
N SER A 131 8.15 -1.36 -16.22
CA SER A 131 7.37 -2.60 -16.40
C SER A 131 7.85 -3.45 -17.58
N LYS A 132 8.74 -2.93 -18.42
CA LYS A 132 9.37 -3.68 -19.52
C LYS A 132 10.38 -4.72 -19.01
N ASP A 133 11.02 -4.41 -17.89
CA ASP A 133 12.13 -5.23 -17.35
C ASP A 133 11.79 -5.82 -15.97
N ILE A 134 10.83 -5.25 -15.27
CA ILE A 134 10.40 -5.66 -13.93
C ILE A 134 8.95 -6.13 -14.03
N PRO A 135 8.65 -7.40 -13.69
CA PRO A 135 7.28 -7.88 -13.57
C PRO A 135 6.41 -6.93 -12.74
N PHE A 136 5.35 -6.44 -13.37
CA PHE A 136 4.42 -5.47 -12.79
C PHE A 136 3.09 -6.16 -12.52
N LEU A 137 2.80 -6.50 -11.27
CA LEU A 137 1.67 -7.32 -10.87
C LEU A 137 0.50 -6.45 -10.39
N LEU A 138 -0.71 -6.85 -10.75
CA LEU A 138 -1.95 -6.12 -10.49
C LEU A 138 -2.74 -6.81 -9.37
N ASP A 139 -2.74 -6.21 -8.19
CA ASP A 139 -3.45 -6.71 -7.01
C ASP A 139 -4.84 -6.07 -6.95
N TRP A 140 -5.78 -6.67 -7.69
CA TRP A 140 -7.12 -6.14 -7.91
C TRP A 140 -7.96 -6.03 -6.63
N ASP A 141 -7.84 -6.96 -5.70
CA ASP A 141 -8.57 -6.92 -4.43
C ASP A 141 -7.72 -6.38 -3.27
N GLY A 142 -6.42 -6.18 -3.50
CA GLY A 142 -5.45 -5.70 -2.53
C GLY A 142 -5.15 -6.71 -1.42
N ALA A 143 -5.53 -7.99 -1.59
CA ALA A 143 -5.35 -9.00 -0.56
C ALA A 143 -3.86 -9.22 -0.28
N VAL A 144 -3.05 -9.34 -1.33
CA VAL A 144 -1.59 -9.54 -1.24
C VAL A 144 -0.93 -8.30 -0.62
N THR A 145 -1.26 -7.12 -1.11
CA THR A 145 -0.69 -5.86 -0.65
C THR A 145 -1.06 -5.61 0.81
N LYS A 146 -2.29 -5.91 1.22
CA LYS A 146 -2.72 -5.82 2.62
C LYS A 146 -1.96 -6.79 3.51
N ALA A 147 -1.80 -8.05 3.09
CA ALA A 147 -1.08 -9.07 3.85
C ALA A 147 0.40 -8.71 4.06
N LEU A 148 0.99 -7.96 3.11
CA LEU A 148 2.37 -7.48 3.18
C LEU A 148 2.51 -6.11 3.87
N GLY A 149 1.46 -5.62 4.51
CA GLY A 149 1.45 -4.33 5.22
C GLY A 149 1.62 -3.13 4.28
N GLY A 150 1.14 -3.22 3.05
CA GLY A 150 1.15 -2.13 2.08
C GLY A 150 0.05 -1.10 2.36
N VAL A 151 0.40 0.18 2.18
CA VAL A 151 -0.47 1.33 2.43
C VAL A 151 -0.62 2.14 1.15
N ASP A 152 -1.85 2.56 0.83
CA ASP A 152 -2.23 3.17 -0.44
C ASP A 152 -1.49 4.48 -0.79
N ASN A 153 -0.81 5.14 0.15
CA ASN A 153 -0.06 6.37 -0.09
C ASN A 153 1.43 6.24 0.19
N LYS A 154 1.95 5.01 0.30
CA LYS A 154 3.36 4.75 0.55
C LYS A 154 3.91 3.72 -0.44
N CYS A 155 5.12 3.98 -0.92
CA CYS A 155 5.90 2.95 -1.59
C CYS A 155 6.64 2.14 -0.51
N LYS A 156 6.57 0.81 -0.57
CA LYS A 156 7.23 -0.07 0.39
C LYS A 156 8.11 -1.07 -0.34
N ILE A 157 9.31 -1.27 0.16
CA ILE A 157 10.27 -2.23 -0.37
C ILE A 157 10.32 -3.39 0.62
N LEU A 158 10.32 -4.62 0.11
CA LEU A 158 10.62 -5.82 0.88
C LEU A 158 11.76 -6.56 0.21
N VAL A 159 12.55 -7.26 1.01
CA VAL A 159 13.54 -8.23 0.54
C VAL A 159 13.10 -9.60 1.00
N ILE A 160 12.96 -10.51 0.04
CA ILE A 160 12.58 -11.89 0.24
C ILE A 160 13.82 -12.75 -0.05
N ASP A 161 14.12 -13.68 0.85
CA ASP A 161 15.21 -14.64 0.63
C ASP A 161 14.78 -15.81 -0.27
N PRO A 162 15.72 -16.65 -0.74
CA PRO A 162 15.40 -17.82 -1.57
C PRO A 162 14.44 -18.84 -0.93
N ALA A 163 14.30 -18.83 0.41
CA ALA A 163 13.38 -19.69 1.17
C ALA A 163 12.00 -19.05 1.37
N LEU A 164 11.70 -17.98 0.63
CA LEU A 164 10.44 -17.24 0.67
C LEU A 164 10.17 -16.59 2.04
N LYS A 165 11.21 -16.18 2.77
CA LYS A 165 11.07 -15.42 4.01
C LYS A 165 11.24 -13.93 3.76
N VAL A 166 10.40 -13.12 4.39
CA VAL A 166 10.60 -11.67 4.45
C VAL A 166 11.78 -11.41 5.38
N VAL A 167 12.91 -10.94 4.85
CA VAL A 167 14.13 -10.71 5.63
C VAL A 167 14.40 -9.22 5.88
N TYR A 168 13.66 -8.35 5.20
CA TYR A 168 13.73 -6.91 5.37
C TYR A 168 12.50 -6.22 4.78
N HIS A 169 12.12 -5.09 5.35
CA HIS A 169 11.18 -4.16 4.72
C HIS A 169 11.48 -2.72 5.12
N GLN A 170 11.19 -1.77 4.23
CA GLN A 170 11.25 -0.34 4.51
C GLN A 170 10.18 0.41 3.72
N GLU A 171 9.68 1.50 4.27
CA GLU A 171 8.93 2.49 3.51
C GLU A 171 9.90 3.40 2.75
N TYR A 172 9.68 3.60 1.46
CA TYR A 172 10.51 4.48 0.65
C TYR A 172 10.13 5.94 0.93
N HIS A 173 11.06 6.72 1.48
CA HIS A 173 10.83 8.12 1.84
C HIS A 173 11.59 9.13 0.97
N LYS A 174 12.62 8.67 0.25
CA LYS A 174 13.44 9.32 -0.81
C LYS A 174 14.82 8.64 -0.84
N PRO A 175 15.63 8.83 -1.89
CA PRO A 175 17.01 8.36 -1.90
C PRO A 175 17.82 8.97 -0.74
N PRO A 176 18.87 8.28 -0.27
CA PRO A 176 19.37 7.01 -0.80
C PRO A 176 18.55 5.79 -0.36
N ILE A 177 18.29 4.86 -1.30
CA ILE A 177 17.89 3.49 -0.92
C ILE A 177 19.18 2.83 -0.48
N ASP A 178 19.37 2.90 0.83
CA ASP A 178 20.66 2.92 1.48
C ASP A 178 21.40 1.59 1.45
N VAL A 179 22.70 1.71 1.75
CA VAL A 179 23.72 0.66 1.94
C VAL A 179 23.20 -0.65 2.54
N GLU A 180 22.17 -0.60 3.38
CA GLU A 180 21.51 -1.76 3.99
C GLU A 180 21.01 -2.79 2.99
N ILE A 181 20.25 -2.38 1.95
CA ILE A 181 19.72 -3.33 0.96
C ILE A 181 20.88 -3.96 0.18
N LYS A 182 21.89 -3.16 -0.17
CA LYS A 182 23.09 -3.66 -0.86
C LYS A 182 23.84 -4.66 0.01
N SER A 183 24.11 -4.32 1.27
CA SER A 183 24.78 -5.17 2.25
C SER A 183 24.02 -6.48 2.48
N LEU A 184 22.69 -6.39 2.60
CA LEU A 184 21.82 -7.54 2.75
C LEU A 184 21.89 -8.46 1.54
N ILE A 185 21.83 -7.91 0.32
CA ILE A 185 21.97 -8.68 -0.91
C ILE A 185 23.33 -9.39 -0.99
N THR A 186 24.43 -8.69 -0.69
CA THR A 186 25.78 -9.29 -0.65
C THR A 186 25.84 -10.44 0.35
N ARG A 187 25.27 -10.27 1.55
CA ARG A 187 25.21 -11.32 2.58
C ARG A 187 24.39 -12.52 2.12
N LEU A 188 23.20 -12.29 1.55
CA LEU A 188 22.31 -13.36 1.06
C LEU A 188 22.88 -14.07 -0.18
N SER A 189 23.68 -13.37 -0.99
CA SER A 189 24.36 -13.93 -2.16
C SER A 189 25.58 -14.78 -1.79
N GLY A 190 25.96 -14.84 -0.51
CA GLY A 190 27.15 -15.56 -0.06
C GLY A 190 28.48 -14.90 -0.45
N GLU A 191 28.45 -13.63 -0.90
CA GLU A 191 29.62 -12.86 -1.36
C GLU A 191 30.42 -12.27 -0.18
N GLN A 192 30.62 -13.03 0.90
CA GLN A 192 31.57 -12.63 1.94
C GLN A 192 32.99 -13.00 1.49
N LYS A 193 33.74 -12.03 0.97
CA LYS A 193 35.19 -12.05 0.90
C LYS A 193 35.77 -10.98 1.80
#